data_AF-A0A382L461-F1
#
_entry.id   AF-A0A382L461-F1
#
_cell.length_a   1.000
_cell.length_b   1.000
_cell.length_c   1.000
_cell.angle_alpha   90.00
_cell.angle_beta   90.00
_cell.angle_gamma   90.00
#
_symmetry.space_group_name_H-M   'P 1'
#
loop_
_entity.id
_entity.type
_entity.pdbx_description
1 polymer ?
#
loop_
_entity_poly.entity_id
_entity_poly.type
_entity_poly.pdbx_seq_one_letter_code
_entity_poly.pdbx_strand_id
1 'polypeptide(L)' 'MIRFTTLILAMMFFPLLLIAGETPSPEGTKTYFIDLKDGDSVKSPLLIRFGLTEQMGIAPALAD' A
#
# COMPACT_ATOMS: atom_id res chain seq x y z
N MET A 1 28.60 6.57 -32.75
CA MET A 1 28.76 7.06 -31.36
C MET A 1 27.46 7.58 -30.77
N ILE A 2 26.75 8.49 -31.43
CA ILE A 2 25.45 9.06 -30.97
C ILE A 2 24.39 8.01 -30.55
N ARG A 3 24.23 6.91 -31.30
CA ARG A 3 23.21 5.87 -31.01
C ARG A 3 23.45 5.12 -29.68
N PHE A 4 24.72 4.97 -29.30
CA PHE A 4 25.10 4.29 -28.06
C PHE A 4 24.85 5.19 -26.85
N THR A 5 25.09 6.50 -27.01
CA THR A 5 24.79 7.52 -25.99
C THR A 5 23.28 7.62 -25.71
N THR A 6 22.43 7.50 -26.74
CA THR A 6 20.97 7.53 -26.56
C THR A 6 20.45 6.33 -25.77
N LEU A 7 21.02 5.14 -25.98
CA LEU A 7 20.63 3.92 -25.28
C LEU A 7 20.98 4.00 -23.78
N ILE A 8 22.18 4.49 -23.46
CA ILE A 8 22.63 4.67 -22.08
C ILE A 8 21.76 5.70 -21.35
N LEU A 9 21.42 6.82 -22.02
CA LEU A 9 20.53 7.83 -21.45
C LEU A 9 19.12 7.28 -21.19
N ALA A 10 18.56 6.51 -22.13
CA ALA A 10 17.25 5.89 -21.95
C ALA A 10 17.23 4.87 -20.78
N MET A 11 18.31 4.12 -20.61
CA MET A 11 18.44 3.12 -19.55
C MET A 11 18.59 3.75 -18.15
N MET A 12 19.14 4.97 -18.03
CA MET A 12 19.20 5.71 -16.77
C MET A 12 17.82 6.18 -16.26
N PHE A 13 16.86 6.40 -17.15
CA PHE A 13 15.50 6.84 -16.79
C PHE A 13 14.50 5.68 -16.64
N PHE A 14 14.87 4.46 -17.06
CA PHE A 14 14.04 3.26 -16.90
C PHE A 14 13.60 2.95 -15.46
N PRO A 15 14.44 3.08 -14.40
CA PRO A 15 14.02 2.75 -13.04
C PRO A 15 12.96 3.71 -12.46
N LEU A 16 12.81 4.92 -13.01
CA LEU A 16 11.78 5.87 -12.58
C LEU A 16 10.36 5.42 -12.97
N LEU A 17 10.23 4.58 -14.00
CA LEU A 17 8.95 4.04 -14.46
C LEU A 17 8.47 2.84 -13.62
N LEU A 18 9.36 2.22 -12.84
CA LEU A 18 9.04 1.00 -12.09
C LEU A 18 8.39 1.27 -10.72
N ILE A 19 8.40 2.52 -10.23
CA ILE A 19 7.89 2.92 -8.90
C ILE A 19 6.41 3.38 -8.95
N ALA A 20 5.71 3.18 -10.08
CA ALA A 20 4.39 3.75 -10.32
C ALA A 20 3.19 3.05 -9.62
N GLY A 21 3.42 2.01 -8.81
CA GLY A 21 2.33 1.19 -8.25
C GLY A 21 2.11 1.30 -6.74
N GLU A 22 3.06 1.85 -6.00
CA GLU A 22 3.02 1.85 -4.53
C GLU A 22 3.00 3.30 -4.06
N THR A 23 1.80 3.89 -3.96
CA THR A 23 1.64 5.16 -3.24
C THR A 23 1.70 4.85 -1.75
N PRO A 24 2.74 5.30 -1.03
CA PRO A 24 2.83 5.01 0.39
C PRO A 24 1.69 5.68 1.15
N SER A 25 1.20 5.02 2.19
CA SER A 25 0.22 5.64 3.09
C SER A 25 0.81 6.86 3.80
N PRO A 26 0.00 7.88 4.13
CA PRO A 26 0.40 8.98 5.00
C PRO A 26 1.02 8.49 6.30
N GLU A 27 1.97 9.25 6.83
CA GLU A 27 2.60 8.94 8.11
C GLU A 27 1.56 8.76 9.22
N GLY A 28 1.70 7.70 10.02
CA GLY A 28 0.76 7.42 11.12
C GLY A 28 -0.53 6.70 10.71
N THR A 29 -0.72 6.40 9.42
CA THR A 29 -1.82 5.52 8.95
C THR A 29 -1.62 4.10 9.49
N LYS A 30 -2.62 3.56 10.20
CA LYS A 30 -2.62 2.22 10.79
C LYS A 30 -4.00 1.60 10.69
N THR A 31 -4.04 0.32 10.33
CA THR A 31 -5.23 -0.52 10.50
C THR A 31 -5.26 -1.12 11.90
N TYR A 32 -6.44 -1.27 12.50
CA TYR A 32 -6.59 -1.86 13.83
C TYR A 32 -7.88 -2.68 13.94
N PHE A 33 -7.95 -3.58 14.92
CA PHE A 33 -9.18 -4.31 15.23
C PHE A 33 -10.09 -3.49 16.13
N ILE A 34 -11.37 -3.47 15.82
CA ILE A 34 -12.39 -2.89 16.68
C ILE A 34 -12.86 -3.97 17.66
N ASP A 35 -12.86 -3.65 18.95
CA ASP A 35 -13.31 -4.50 20.06
C ASP A 35 -12.50 -5.78 20.31
N LEU A 36 -11.29 -5.87 19.77
CA LEU A 36 -10.33 -6.95 20.08
C LEU A 36 -9.00 -6.38 20.58
N LYS A 37 -8.36 -7.14 21.46
CA LYS A 37 -7.04 -6.83 22.04
C LYS A 37 -6.08 -7.99 21.76
N ASP A 38 -4.79 -7.69 21.80
CA ASP A 38 -3.76 -8.70 21.64
C ASP A 38 -3.89 -9.79 22.72
N GLY A 39 -3.93 -11.04 22.27
CA GLY A 39 -4.08 -12.21 23.15
C GLY A 39 -5.52 -12.65 23.42
N ASP A 40 -6.53 -11.95 22.88
CA ASP A 40 -7.92 -12.35 23.04
C ASP A 40 -8.18 -13.74 22.42
N SER A 41 -8.89 -14.58 23.16
CA SER A 41 -9.43 -15.85 22.66
C SER A 41 -10.90 -15.69 22.33
N VAL A 42 -11.27 -16.05 21.10
CA VAL A 42 -12.59 -15.80 20.52
C VAL A 42 -13.24 -17.11 20.05
N LYS A 43 -14.57 -17.13 20.01
CA LYS A 43 -15.34 -18.30 19.58
C LYS A 43 -16.08 -18.00 18.27
N SER A 44 -16.23 -19.04 17.44
CA SER A 44 -16.94 -18.95 16.16
C SER A 44 -18.47 -19.05 16.35
N PRO A 45 -19.28 -18.35 15.53
CA PRO A 45 -18.87 -17.40 14.49
C PRO A 45 -18.45 -16.05 15.06
N LEU A 46 -17.42 -15.45 14.45
CA LEU A 46 -16.87 -14.17 14.88
C LEU A 46 -16.95 -13.15 13.75
N LEU A 47 -17.54 -12.00 14.03
CA LEU A 47 -17.48 -10.82 13.16
C LEU A 47 -16.24 -10.00 13.51
N ILE A 48 -15.23 -10.03 12.65
CA ILE A 48 -14.06 -9.15 12.76
C ILE A 48 -14.39 -7.81 12.11
N ARG A 49 -14.14 -6.72 12.85
CA ARG A 49 -14.27 -5.35 12.35
C ARG A 49 -12.90 -4.68 12.36
N PHE A 50 -12.57 -4.01 11.27
CA PHE A 50 -11.34 -3.25 11.13
C PHE A 50 -11.66 -1.75 11.13
N GLY A 51 -10.80 -0.98 11.79
CA GLY A 51 -10.73 0.47 11.67
C GLY A 51 -9.43 0.88 10.97
N LEU A 52 -9.40 2.13 10.52
CA LEU A 52 -8.26 2.79 9.91
C LEU A 52 -8.09 4.15 10.61
N THR A 53 -6.85 4.51 10.97
CA THR A 53 -6.58 5.84 11.52
C THR A 53 -6.84 6.92 10.47
N GLU A 54 -6.89 8.19 10.90
CA GLU A 54 -7.23 9.32 10.03
C GLU A 54 -6.37 9.39 8.75
N GLN A 55 -6.84 10.16 7.77
CA GLN A 55 -6.14 10.48 6.51
C GLN A 55 -6.18 9.41 5.40
N MET A 56 -6.95 8.34 5.58
CA MET A 56 -7.27 7.38 4.50
C MET A 56 -8.74 6.95 4.52
N GLY A 57 -9.29 6.66 3.33
CA GLY A 57 -10.62 6.08 3.16
C GLY A 57 -10.56 4.56 3.01
N ILE A 58 -11.68 3.88 3.29
CA ILE A 58 -11.82 2.43 3.04
C ILE A 58 -12.44 2.25 1.65
N ALA A 59 -11.73 1.57 0.75
CA ALA A 59 -12.22 1.21 -0.57
C ALA A 59 -12.17 -0.32 -0.78
N PRO A 60 -13.07 -0.90 -1.58
CA PRO A 60 -12.99 -2.31 -1.96
C PRO A 60 -11.67 -2.62 -2.67
N ALA A 61 -11.10 -3.79 -2.40
CA ALA A 61 -10.00 -4.29 -3.23
C ALA A 61 -10.46 -4.41 -4.68
N LEU A 62 -9.59 -4.04 -5.64
CA LEU A 62 -9.90 -4.00 -7.08
C LEU A 62 -10.92 -2.92 -7.49
N ALA A 63 -11.21 -1.94 -6.63
CA ALA A 63 -11.83 -0.68 -7.06
C ALA A 63 -10.74 0.23 -7.67
N ASP A 64 -10.22 -0.17 -8.82
CA ASP A 64 -9.32 0.63 -9.67
C ASP A 64 -9.94 0.73 -11.07
#